data_AF-A0A0G2HMD0-F1
#
_entry.id   AF-A0A0G2HMD0-F1
#
_cell.length_a   1.000
_cell.length_b   1.000
_cell.length_c   1.000
_cell.angle_alpha   90.00
_cell.angle_beta   90.00
_cell.angle_gamma   90.00
#
_symmetry.space_group_name_H-M   'P 1'
#
loop_
_entity.id
_entity.type
_entity.pdbx_description
1 polymer ?
#
loop_
_entity_poly.entity_id
_entity_poly.type
_entity_poly.pdbx_seq_one_letter_code
_entity_poly.pdbx_strand_id
1 'polypeptide(L)' 'MSKKSWRGCGKHIPSALAGVPEDDWCTCEPRVEADGKSYPHAARVAIPGASWLSGLVGGEKKEGKDEL' A
#
# COMPACT_ATOMS: atom_id res chain seq x y z
N MET A 1 -16.53 0.18 -3.65
CA MET A 1 -15.59 -0.87 -4.10
C MET A 1 -14.91 -1.48 -2.89
N SER A 2 -15.08 -2.78 -2.65
CA SER A 2 -14.42 -3.50 -1.55
C SER A 2 -13.53 -4.63 -2.12
N LYS A 3 -12.55 -4.26 -2.96
CA LYS A 3 -11.56 -5.22 -3.48
C LYS A 3 -10.41 -5.42 -2.50
N LYS A 4 -9.80 -6.60 -2.52
CA LYS A 4 -8.72 -7.00 -1.62
C LYS A 4 -7.36 -6.48 -2.10
N SER A 5 -6.51 -6.15 -1.15
CA SER A 5 -5.11 -5.77 -1.36
C SER A 5 -4.29 -6.38 -0.21
N TRP A 6 -2.96 -6.38 -0.33
CA TRP A 6 -2.05 -6.95 0.66
C TRP A 6 -1.45 -5.90 1.58
N ARG A 7 -0.80 -6.37 2.65
CA ARG A 7 -0.06 -5.58 3.63
C ARG A 7 1.24 -6.30 3.97
N GLY A 8 2.30 -5.55 4.25
CA GLY A 8 3.58 -6.09 4.71
C GLY A 8 4.78 -5.54 3.95
N CYS A 9 5.88 -6.29 3.92
CA CYS A 9 7.17 -5.87 3.38
C CYS A 9 7.39 -6.15 1.87
N GLY A 10 6.37 -6.64 1.16
CA GLY A 10 6.44 -6.91 -0.29
C GLY A 10 7.08 -8.25 -0.69
N LYS A 11 7.85 -8.91 0.20
CA LYS A 11 8.43 -10.24 -0.09
C LYS A 11 7.42 -11.39 -0.05
N HIS A 12 6.26 -11.17 0.56
CA HIS A 12 5.25 -12.20 0.80
C HIS A 12 3.94 -11.94 0.06
N ILE A 13 3.97 -11.17 -1.04
CA ILE A 13 2.76 -10.79 -1.80
C ILE A 13 1.99 -12.01 -2.32
N PRO A 14 2.63 -13.02 -2.95
CA PRO A 14 1.91 -14.20 -3.45
C PRO A 14 1.21 -14.95 -2.32
N SER A 15 1.86 -15.10 -1.18
CA SER A 15 1.28 -15.74 0.00
C SER A 15 0.16 -14.91 0.62
N ALA A 16 0.28 -13.57 0.65
CA ALA A 16 -0.72 -12.67 1.22
C ALA A 16 -2.02 -12.63 0.41
N LEU A 17 -1.94 -12.91 -0.89
CA LEU A 17 -3.11 -12.99 -1.79
C LEU A 17 -3.47 -14.44 -2.15
N ALA A 18 -2.84 -15.44 -1.51
CA ALA A 18 -3.13 -16.84 -1.75
C ALA A 18 -4.61 -17.13 -1.44
N GLY A 19 -5.33 -17.71 -2.41
CA GLY A 19 -6.74 -18.02 -2.28
C GLY A 19 -7.71 -16.86 -2.55
N VAL A 20 -7.21 -15.66 -2.88
CA VAL A 20 -8.07 -14.56 -3.37
C VAL A 20 -8.09 -14.60 -4.89
N PRO A 21 -9.25 -14.77 -5.55
CA PRO A 21 -9.33 -14.75 -7.01
C PRO A 21 -8.91 -13.37 -7.55
N GLU A 22 -8.30 -13.36 -8.73
CA GLU A 22 -7.71 -12.13 -9.30
C GLU A 22 -8.75 -11.04 -9.59
N ASP A 23 -10.00 -11.43 -9.86
CA ASP A 23 -11.11 -10.50 -10.03
C ASP A 23 -11.40 -9.73 -8.73
N ASP A 24 -11.11 -10.29 -7.56
CA ASP A 24 -11.30 -9.61 -6.27
C ASP A 24 -10.11 -8.73 -5.87
N TRP A 25 -9.05 -8.64 -6.67
CA TRP A 25 -7.89 -7.81 -6.36
C TRP A 25 -8.14 -6.32 -6.68
N CYS A 26 -7.57 -5.41 -5.89
CA CYS A 26 -7.60 -3.96 -6.20
C CYS A 26 -7.02 -3.75 -7.61
N THR A 27 -7.75 -3.01 -8.45
CA THR A 27 -7.28 -2.59 -9.78
C THR A 27 -6.62 -1.21 -9.73
N CYS A 28 -6.26 -0.79 -8.52
CA CYS A 28 -5.83 0.54 -8.16
C CYS A 28 -4.35 0.70 -8.55
N GLU A 29 -4.01 1.74 -9.30
CA GLU A 29 -2.63 2.04 -9.66
C GLU A 29 -1.89 2.79 -8.53
N PRO A 30 -0.56 2.64 -8.41
CA PRO A 30 0.32 1.78 -9.20
C PRO A 30 0.18 0.29 -8.82
N ARG A 31 0.63 -0.60 -9.71
CA ARG A 31 0.81 -2.03 -9.40
C ARG A 31 2.27 -2.32 -9.07
N VAL A 32 2.52 -3.46 -8.43
CA VAL A 32 3.86 -3.91 -8.06
C VAL A 32 4.15 -5.24 -8.72
N GLU A 33 5.39 -5.43 -9.18
CA GLU A 33 5.83 -6.72 -9.72
C GLU A 33 6.46 -7.55 -8.61
N ALA A 34 5.98 -8.79 -8.46
CA ALA A 34 6.57 -9.77 -7.56
C ALA A 34 6.55 -11.13 -8.25
N ASP A 35 7.69 -11.84 -8.21
CA ASP A 35 7.81 -13.18 -8.82
C ASP A 35 7.40 -13.24 -10.31
N GLY A 36 7.61 -12.15 -11.06
CA GLY A 36 7.22 -12.03 -12.46
C GLY A 36 5.71 -11.89 -12.71
N LYS A 37 4.91 -11.66 -11.66
CA LYS A 37 3.47 -11.36 -11.75
C LYS A 37 3.18 -9.97 -11.21
N SER A 38 2.24 -9.28 -11.86
CA SER A 38 1.76 -7.96 -11.44
C SER A 38 0.67 -8.10 -10.37
N TYR A 39 0.87 -7.46 -9.22
CA TYR A 39 -0.01 -7.49 -8.05
C TYR A 39 -0.53 -6.08 -7.71
N PRO A 40 -1.66 -5.94 -7.00
CA PRO A 40 -2.12 -4.65 -6.49
C PRO A 40 -1.07 -3.99 -5.59
N HIS A 41 -1.07 -2.66 -5.44
CA HIS A 41 -0.23 -2.01 -4.42
C HIS A 41 -0.65 -2.43 -3.01
N ALA A 42 0.26 -2.26 -2.04
CA ALA A 42 -0.02 -2.45 -0.63
C ALA A 42 -1.08 -1.45 -0.15
N ALA A 43 -2.13 -1.92 0.53
CA ALA A 43 -3.15 -1.03 1.07
C ALA A 43 -2.51 0.06 1.97
N ARG A 44 -3.13 1.25 2.07
CA ARG A 44 -2.64 2.39 2.87
C ARG A 44 -2.92 2.19 4.35
N VAL A 45 -1.90 2.21 5.23
CA VAL A 45 -2.13 2.13 6.69
C VAL A 45 -2.33 3.58 7.12
N ALA A 46 -3.57 4.05 7.15
CA ALA A 46 -3.85 5.23 7.95
C ALA A 46 -3.88 4.73 9.40
N ILE A 47 -2.84 4.99 10.18
CA ILE A 47 -2.89 4.72 11.62
C ILE A 47 -3.87 5.76 12.19
N PRO A 48 -5.09 5.36 12.59
CA PRO A 48 -6.08 6.32 13.07
C PRO A 48 -5.57 6.91 14.38
N GLY A 49 -5.48 8.24 14.48
CA GLY A 49 -5.02 8.91 15.71
C GLY A 49 -3.51 9.01 15.87
N ALA A 50 -2.70 8.69 14.84
CA ALA A 50 -1.26 8.87 14.87
C ALA A 50 -0.74 10.15 14.19
N SER A 51 -1.62 11.06 13.75
CA SER A 51 -1.24 12.31 13.09
C SER A 51 -0.39 13.24 13.96
N TRP A 52 -0.34 13.03 15.28
CA TRP A 52 0.45 13.83 16.23
C TRP A 52 1.88 13.29 16.44
N LEU A 53 2.20 12.06 16.02
CA LEU A 53 3.53 11.46 16.23
C LEU A 53 4.57 11.94 15.21
N SER A 54 4.18 12.68 14.17
CA SER A 54 5.11 13.33 13.24
C SER A 54 6.03 14.36 13.90
N GLY A 55 5.77 14.76 15.16
CA GLY A 55 6.60 15.72 15.90
C GLY A 55 7.81 15.16 16.64
N LEU A 56 8.04 13.83 16.67
CA LEU A 56 9.03 13.21 17.57
C LEU A 56 10.18 12.46 16.87
N VAL A 57 10.24 12.48 15.53
CA VAL A 57 11.41 12.01 14.76
C VAL A 57 11.95 13.18 13.96
N GLY A 58 13.07 13.73 14.43
CA GLY A 58 13.72 14.90 13.84
C GLY A 58 14.06 14.70 12.37
N GLY A 59 13.93 15.78 11.59
CA GLY A 59 14.42 15.86 10.21
C GLY A 59 13.37 16.32 9.21
N GLU A 60 13.02 17.61 9.28
CA GLU A 60 12.19 18.30 8.29
C GLU A 60 12.82 18.24 6.89
N LYS A 61 12.18 17.53 5.95
CA LYS A 61 12.37 17.75 4.50
C LYS A 61 11.06 17.56 3.73
N LYS A 62 10.59 18.70 3.23
CA LYS A 62 9.98 18.96 1.91
C LYS A 62 8.52 18.54 1.70
N GLU A 63 7.69 19.55 1.89
CA GLU A 63 6.36 19.73 1.31
C GLU A 63 6.44 19.65 -0.22
N GLY A 64 5.71 18.69 -0.78
CA GLY A 64 5.51 18.49 -2.21
C GLY A 64 4.02 18.48 -2.49
N LYS A 65 3.49 19.70 -2.62
CA LYS A 65 2.18 20.11 -3.09
C LYS A 65 1.68 19.26 -4.28
N ASP A 66 0.64 18.44 -4.07
CA ASP A 66 -0.25 17.98 -5.13
C ASP A 66 -1.30 19.07 -5.40
N GLU A 67 -1.12 19.78 -6.52
CA GLU A 67 -2.12 20.70 -7.06
C GLU A 67 -2.41 20.28 -8.51
N LEU A 68 -3.69 20.41 -8.83
CA LEU A 68 -4.34 20.37 -10.13
C LEU A 68 -3.52 20.96 -11.28
#